data_AF-A0A5Q0NXQ1-F1
#
_entry.id   AF-A0A5Q0NXQ1-F1
#
_cell.length_a   1.000
_cell.length_b   1.000
_cell.length_c   1.000
_cell.angle_alpha   90.00
_cell.angle_beta   90.00
_cell.angle_gamma   90.00
#
_symmetry.space_group_name_H-M   'P 1'
#
loop_
_entity.id
_entity.type
_entity.pdbx_description
1 polymer ?
#
loop_
_entity_poly.entity_id
_entity_poly.type
_entity_poly.pdbx_seq_one_letter_code
_entity_poly.pdbx_strand_id
1 'polypeptide(L)'
;MVLELRHVRRGAEMRAGGVLTIMVVALVAAFSLAFYLVELLAPRQFEGLSTRTDALYFTLSTMATVGYGDVHAEGQLARALVCGLIVFSVVVVTSLVRSAAARSGR
;
A
#
# COMPACT_ATOMS: atom_id res chain seq x y z
N MET A 1 -9.33 -31.96 22.75
CA MET A 1 -10.17 -30.88 22.18
C MET A 1 -9.46 -29.52 22.09
N VAL A 2 -8.77 -29.04 23.13
CA VAL A 2 -8.05 -27.74 23.10
C VAL A 2 -6.89 -27.70 22.08
N LEU A 3 -6.24 -28.83 21.79
CA LEU A 3 -5.12 -28.92 20.86
C LEU A 3 -5.52 -28.83 19.37
N GLU A 4 -6.68 -29.41 19.02
CA GLU A 4 -7.29 -29.32 17.69
C GLU A 4 -7.67 -27.88 17.34
N LEU A 5 -8.24 -27.16 18.32
CA LEU A 5 -8.54 -25.73 18.20
C LEU A 5 -7.28 -24.89 17.95
N ARG A 6 -6.13 -25.26 18.51
CA ARG A 6 -4.85 -24.55 18.28
C ARG A 6 -4.31 -24.79 16.86
N HIS A 7 -4.49 -25.98 16.29
CA HIS A 7 -4.01 -26.30 14.94
C HIS A 7 -4.83 -25.58 13.86
N VAL A 8 -6.16 -25.58 14.00
CA VAL A 8 -7.06 -24.84 13.09
C VAL A 8 -6.77 -23.34 13.13
N ARG A 9 -6.56 -22.76 14.33
CA ARG A 9 -6.27 -21.33 14.47
C ARG A 9 -4.92 -20.94 13.87
N ARG A 10 -3.88 -21.78 14.03
CA ARG A 10 -2.55 -21.56 13.42
C ARG A 10 -2.61 -21.55 11.88
N GLY A 11 -3.36 -22.47 11.28
CA GLY A 11 -3.54 -22.51 9.82
C GLY A 11 -4.26 -21.27 9.26
N ALA A 12 -5.24 -20.74 10.00
CA ALA A 12 -5.93 -19.50 9.64
C ALA A 12 -5.02 -18.27 9.76
N GLU A 13 -4.23 -18.17 10.84
CA GLU A 13 -3.28 -17.06 11.06
C GLU A 13 -2.20 -16.99 9.96
N MET A 14 -1.68 -18.14 9.50
CA MET A 14 -0.69 -18.19 8.42
C MET A 14 -1.27 -17.76 7.07
N ARG A 15 -2.50 -18.18 6.75
CA ARG A 15 -3.22 -17.76 5.54
C ARG A 15 -3.56 -16.28 5.56
N ALA A 16 -3.99 -15.75 6.70
CA ALA A 16 -4.30 -14.34 6.87
C ALA A 16 -3.08 -13.43 6.61
N GLY A 17 -1.89 -13.83 7.09
CA GLY A 17 -0.65 -13.10 6.81
C GLY A 17 -0.28 -13.07 5.32
N GLY A 18 -0.44 -14.20 4.62
CA GLY A 18 -0.20 -14.26 3.17
C GLY A 18 -1.17 -13.41 2.37
N VAL A 19 -2.47 -13.47 2.69
CA VAL A 19 -3.51 -12.66 2.05
C VAL A 19 -3.25 -11.17 2.25
N LEU A 20 -2.85 -10.76 3.46
CA LEU A 20 -2.54 -9.36 3.76
C LEU A 20 -1.35 -8.85 2.93
N THR A 21 -0.26 -9.63 2.82
CA THR A 21 0.88 -9.27 1.98
C THR A 21 0.46 -9.10 0.51
N ILE A 22 -0.32 -10.05 -0.02
CA ILE A 22 -0.83 -9.97 -1.40
C ILE A 22 -1.71 -8.73 -1.59
N MET A 23 -2.55 -8.42 -0.61
CA MET A 23 -3.40 -7.23 -0.63
C MET A 23 -2.58 -5.93 -0.64
N VAL A 24 -1.48 -5.86 0.12
CA VAL A 24 -0.55 -4.71 0.11
C VAL A 24 0.07 -4.53 -1.28
N VAL A 25 0.58 -5.61 -1.87
CA VAL A 25 1.19 -5.58 -3.20
C VAL A 25 0.18 -5.15 -4.26
N ALA A 26 -1.04 -5.69 -4.20
CA ALA A 26 -2.12 -5.32 -5.11
C ALA A 26 -2.52 -3.85 -4.96
N LEU A 27 -2.55 -3.33 -3.72
CA LEU A 27 -2.84 -1.93 -3.46
C LEU A 27 -1.78 -1.00 -4.06
N VAL A 28 -0.50 -1.30 -3.83
CA VAL A 28 0.62 -0.53 -4.39
C VAL A 28 0.52 -0.49 -5.91
N ALA A 29 0.28 -1.64 -6.55
CA ALA A 29 0.11 -1.73 -8.00
C ALA A 29 -1.11 -0.93 -8.49
N ALA A 30 -2.24 -1.00 -7.77
CA ALA A 30 -3.46 -0.30 -8.13
C ALA A 30 -3.30 1.23 -8.06
N PHE A 31 -2.72 1.77 -6.97
CA PHE A 31 -2.48 3.21 -6.86
C PHE A 31 -1.39 3.69 -7.81
N SER A 32 -0.31 2.93 -7.97
CA SER A 32 0.73 3.24 -8.97
C SER A 32 0.15 3.34 -10.37
N LEU A 33 -0.73 2.41 -10.75
CA LEU A 33 -1.40 2.47 -12.04
C LEU A 33 -2.38 3.65 -12.12
N ALA A 34 -3.15 3.90 -11.06
CA ALA A 34 -4.10 5.00 -11.01
C ALA A 34 -3.41 6.36 -11.17
N PHE A 35 -2.30 6.60 -10.47
CA PHE A 35 -1.53 7.85 -10.59
C PHE A 35 -0.95 8.03 -11.99
N TYR A 36 -0.38 6.97 -12.57
CA TYR A 36 0.13 7.00 -13.93
C TYR A 36 -0.98 7.31 -14.95
N LEU A 37 -2.15 6.69 -14.80
CA LEU A 37 -3.30 6.96 -15.68
C LEU A 37 -3.85 8.38 -15.49
N VAL A 38 -3.87 8.89 -14.27
CA VAL A 38 -4.32 10.25 -13.99
C VAL A 38 -3.41 11.27 -14.67
N GLU A 39 -2.09 11.13 -14.57
CA GLU A 39 -1.17 12.04 -15.26
C GLU A 39 -1.27 11.90 -16.80
N LEU A 40 -1.46 10.67 -17.29
CA LEU A 40 -1.60 10.42 -18.73
C LEU A 40 -2.89 11.03 -19.31
N LEU A 41 -4.00 10.97 -18.58
CA LEU A 41 -5.32 11.41 -19.04
C LEU A 41 -5.61 12.89 -18.69
N ALA A 42 -5.00 13.39 -17.63
CA ALA A 42 -5.11 14.76 -17.16
C ALA A 42 -3.70 15.29 -16.85
N PRO A 43 -2.99 15.85 -17.83
CA PRO A 43 -1.64 16.36 -17.62
C PRO A 43 -1.59 17.49 -16.57
N ARG A 44 -0.46 17.61 -15.86
CA ARG A 44 -0.21 18.56 -14.76
C ARG A 44 -0.96 18.22 -13.46
N GLN A 45 -1.23 16.95 -13.21
CA GLN A 45 -1.72 16.51 -11.90
C GLN A 45 -0.55 16.18 -10.95
N PHE A 46 0.59 15.77 -11.51
CA PHE A 46 1.81 15.47 -10.80
C PHE A 46 3.02 16.19 -11.40
N GLU A 47 3.90 16.67 -10.54
CA GLU A 47 5.25 17.08 -10.93
C GLU A 47 6.20 15.88 -10.74
N GLY A 48 7.10 15.65 -11.71
CA GLY A 48 8.10 14.58 -11.67
C GLY A 48 7.61 13.17 -12.05
N LEU A 49 6.32 13.00 -12.39
CA LEU A 49 5.75 11.70 -12.78
C LEU A 49 5.65 11.57 -14.29
N SER A 50 6.54 10.80 -14.91
CA SER A 50 6.57 10.58 -16.37
C SER A 50 6.47 9.11 -16.78
N THR A 51 6.94 8.21 -15.91
CA THR A 51 6.98 6.78 -16.15
C THR A 51 6.12 6.00 -15.16
N ARG A 52 5.85 4.73 -15.49
CA ARG A 52 5.21 3.80 -14.56
C ARG A 52 6.08 3.56 -13.31
N THR A 53 7.40 3.62 -13.48
CA THR A 53 8.35 3.48 -12.38
C THR A 53 8.26 4.68 -11.44
N ASP A 54 8.10 5.90 -11.96
CA ASP A 54 7.95 7.12 -11.14
C ASP A 54 6.68 7.03 -10.29
N ALA A 55 5.57 6.52 -10.86
CA ALA A 55 4.33 6.31 -10.13
C ALA A 55 4.45 5.23 -9.04
N LEU A 56 5.18 4.14 -9.33
CA LEU A 56 5.46 3.09 -8.35
C LEU A 56 6.33 3.63 -7.22
N TYR A 57 7.39 4.35 -7.57
CA TYR A 57 8.30 5.01 -6.66
C TYR A 57 7.55 6.00 -5.75
N PHE A 58 6.71 6.86 -6.30
CA PHE A 58 5.89 7.80 -5.54
C PHE A 58 4.93 7.09 -4.58
N THR A 59 4.30 6.01 -5.04
CA THR A 59 3.40 5.21 -4.19
C THR A 59 4.16 4.59 -3.02
N LEU A 60 5.30 3.95 -3.29
CA LEU A 60 6.13 3.32 -2.27
C LEU A 60 6.71 4.34 -1.29
N SER A 61 7.26 5.46 -1.77
CA SER A 61 7.86 6.50 -0.93
C SER A 61 6.82 7.18 -0.05
N THR A 62 5.60 7.37 -0.55
CA THR A 62 4.46 7.88 0.23
C THR A 62 4.00 6.88 1.28
N MET A 63 3.78 5.61 0.90
CA MET A 63 3.35 4.55 1.82
C MET A 63 4.37 4.27 2.92
N ALA A 64 5.66 4.30 2.57
CA ALA A 64 6.77 4.13 3.51
C ALA A 64 7.07 5.41 4.31
N THR A 65 6.32 6.50 4.08
CA THR A 65 6.49 7.80 4.74
C THR A 65 7.88 8.42 4.54
N VAL A 66 8.55 8.09 3.43
CA VAL A 66 9.87 8.64 3.05
C VAL A 66 9.71 10.01 2.41
N GLY A 67 8.85 10.13 1.40
CA GLY A 67 8.46 11.42 0.80
C GLY A 67 9.60 12.31 0.33
N TYR A 68 10.47 11.83 -0.57
CA TYR A 68 11.60 12.60 -1.11
C TYR A 68 11.22 13.94 -1.77
N GLY A 69 10.01 14.02 -2.35
CA GLY A 69 9.44 15.26 -2.90
C GLY A 69 9.75 15.54 -4.37
N ASP A 70 10.64 14.76 -4.98
CA ASP A 70 10.95 14.79 -6.42
C ASP A 70 9.76 14.39 -7.31
N VAL A 71 8.87 13.54 -6.79
CA VAL A 71 7.55 13.29 -7.37
C VAL A 71 6.47 13.67 -6.38
N HIS A 72 5.54 14.55 -6.76
CA HIS A 72 4.47 14.99 -5.86
C HIS A 72 3.20 15.47 -6.59
N ALA A 73 2.07 15.44 -5.89
CA ALA A 73 0.76 15.81 -6.43
C ALA A 73 0.54 17.34 -6.39
N GLU A 74 0.33 17.94 -7.56
CA GLU A 74 -0.01 19.35 -7.70
C GLU A 74 -1.51 19.57 -7.85
N GLY A 75 -2.15 18.78 -8.71
CA GLY A 75 -3.55 18.93 -9.07
C GLY A 75 -4.53 18.43 -8.01
N GLN A 76 -5.74 19.00 -7.98
CA GLN A 76 -6.74 18.67 -6.95
C GLN A 76 -7.18 17.20 -7.00
N LEU A 77 -7.28 16.62 -8.20
CA LEU A 77 -7.64 15.21 -8.36
C LEU A 77 -6.52 14.31 -7.82
N ALA A 78 -5.26 14.58 -8.19
CA ALA A 78 -4.12 13.85 -7.63
C ALA A 78 -4.05 13.96 -6.11
N ARG A 79 -4.22 15.16 -5.56
CA ARG A 79 -4.24 15.38 -4.10
C ARG A 79 -5.34 14.57 -3.41
N ALA A 80 -6.55 14.54 -3.96
CA ALA A 80 -7.64 13.74 -3.40
C ALA A 80 -7.31 12.23 -3.41
N LEU A 81 -6.72 11.72 -4.49
CA LEU A 81 -6.29 10.32 -4.58
C LEU A 81 -5.15 10.00 -3.60
N VAL A 82 -4.18 10.90 -3.45
CA VAL A 82 -3.08 10.77 -2.48
C VAL A 82 -3.62 10.76 -1.05
N CYS A 83 -4.59 11.61 -0.72
CA CYS A 83 -5.26 11.55 0.58
C CYS A 83 -5.91 10.18 0.81
N GLY A 84 -6.60 9.63 -0.20
CA GLY A 84 -7.16 8.28 -0.15
C GLY A 84 -6.09 7.20 0.08
N LEU A 85 -4.97 7.28 -0.65
CA LEU A 85 -3.81 6.40 -0.46
C LEU A 85 -3.31 6.46 0.99
N ILE A 86 -3.08 7.66 1.52
CA ILE A 86 -2.53 7.85 2.88
C ILE A 86 -3.44 7.20 3.93
N VAL A 87 -4.75 7.47 3.88
CA VAL A 87 -5.72 6.89 4.82
C VAL A 87 -5.69 5.36 4.76
N PHE A 88 -5.70 4.79 3.56
CA PHE A 88 -5.68 3.34 3.39
C PHE A 88 -4.35 2.72 3.83
N SER A 89 -3.24 3.41 3.55
CA SER A 89 -1.88 2.95 3.85
C SER A 89 -1.68 2.77 5.34
N VAL A 90 -2.18 3.70 6.16
CA VAL A 90 -2.11 3.60 7.62
C VAL A 90 -2.79 2.31 8.11
N VAL A 91 -4.01 2.04 7.66
CA VAL A 91 -4.79 0.86 8.07
C VAL A 91 -4.06 -0.44 7.70
N VAL A 92 -3.53 -0.51 6.49
CA VAL A 92 -2.84 -1.71 5.98
C VAL A 92 -1.49 -1.92 6.66
N VAL A 93 -0.68 -0.87 6.81
CA VAL A 93 0.64 -0.97 7.45
C VAL A 93 0.47 -1.39 8.91
N THR A 94 -0.46 -0.80 9.66
CA THR A 94 -0.74 -1.22 11.05
C THR A 94 -1.16 -2.69 11.13
N SER A 95 -2.02 -3.14 10.20
CA SER A 95 -2.45 -4.54 10.13
C SER A 95 -1.28 -5.47 9.82
N LEU A 96 -0.38 -5.07 8.92
CA LEU A 96 0.77 -5.85 8.50
C LEU A 96 1.77 -6.00 9.65
N VAL A 97 2.12 -4.90 10.32
CA VAL A 97 3.00 -4.89 11.49
C VAL A 97 2.45 -5.79 12.59
N ARG A 98 1.14 -5.71 12.89
CA ARG A 98 0.49 -6.59 13.87
C ARG A 98 0.58 -8.06 13.47
N SER A 99 0.34 -8.38 12.20
CA SER A 99 0.44 -9.76 11.70
C SER A 99 1.88 -10.30 11.77
N ALA A 100 2.88 -9.44 11.52
CA ALA A 100 4.29 -9.79 11.58
C ALA A 100 4.75 -10.01 13.03
N ALA A 101 4.38 -9.10 13.94
CA ALA A 101 4.65 -9.23 15.37
C ALA A 101 4.04 -10.51 15.97
N ALA A 102 2.82 -10.86 15.57
CA ALA A 102 2.17 -12.12 15.98
C ALA A 102 2.91 -13.39 15.51
N ARG A 103 3.75 -13.29 14.46
CA ARG A 103 4.59 -14.40 13.99
C ARG A 103 5.94 -14.48 14.71
N SER A 104 6.48 -13.36 15.19
CA SER A 104 7.80 -13.26 15.85
C SER A 104 7.80 -13.71 17.31
N GLY A 105 6.65 -13.72 17.99
CA GLY A 105 6.52 -14.17 19.39
C GLY A 105 6.32 -15.68 19.55
N ARG A 106 6.66 -16.49 18.54
CA ARG A 106 6.62 -17.96 18.54
C ARG A 106 8.01 -18.51 18.29
#